data_AF-A0A7C1M9S9-F1
#
_entry.id   AF-A0A7C1M9S9-F1
#
_cell.length_a   1.000
_cell.length_b   1.000
_cell.length_c   1.000
_cell.angle_alpha   90.00
_cell.angle_beta   90.00
_cell.angle_gamma   90.00
#
_symmetry.space_group_name_H-M   'P 1'
#
loop_
_entity.id
_entity.type
_entity.pdbx_description
1 polymer ?
#
loop_
_entity_poly.entity_id
_entity_poly.type
_entity_poly.pdbx_seq_one_letter_code
_entity_poly.pdbx_strand_id
1 'polypeptide(L)' 'MAKKKASELKEGDIISIYGEKSVVKKIETSGKGIKQGKVKCRIETESLGDKSQKVIIRLADDILDVE' A
#
# COMPACT_ATOMS: atom_id res chain seq x y z
N MET A 1 14.49 -5.19 -5.09
CA MET A 1 13.07 -5.50 -4.84
C MET A 1 12.97 -6.16 -3.48
N ALA A 2 12.68 -5.36 -2.46
CA ALA A 2 12.41 -5.85 -1.11
C ALA A 2 10.93 -6.22 -1.03
N LYS A 3 10.61 -7.43 -0.56
CA LYS A 3 9.22 -7.82 -0.29
C LYS A 3 8.84 -7.31 1.09
N LYS A 4 7.87 -6.41 1.18
CA LYS A 4 7.33 -5.94 2.46
C LYS A 4 5.86 -6.30 2.57
N LYS A 5 5.37 -6.50 3.78
CA LYS A 5 3.93 -6.57 4.02
C LYS A 5 3.30 -5.20 3.80
N ALA A 6 2.03 -5.17 3.40
CA ALA A 6 1.26 -3.93 3.29
C ALA A 6 1.17 -3.16 4.62
N SER A 7 1.29 -3.84 5.77
CA SER A 7 1.39 -3.21 7.10
C SER A 7 2.76 -2.60 7.41
N GLU A 8 3.80 -3.00 6.69
CA GLU A 8 5.19 -2.54 6.90
C GLU A 8 5.59 -1.41 5.95
N LEU A 9 4.72 -1.06 5.01
CA LEU A 9 4.91 0.06 4.11
C LEU A 9 4.92 1.37 4.88
N LYS A 10 5.79 2.28 4.45
CA LYS A 10 5.93 3.63 5.01
C LYS A 10 5.75 4.69 3.93
N GLU A 11 5.43 5.90 4.34
CA GLU A 11 5.42 7.07 3.47
C GLU A 11 6.81 7.24 2.84
N GLY A 12 6.86 7.44 1.52
CA GLY A 12 8.09 7.50 0.73
C GLY A 12 8.54 6.17 0.12
N ASP A 13 7.98 5.02 0.52
CA ASP A 13 8.26 3.75 -0.16
C ASP A 13 7.74 3.79 -1.62
N ILE A 14 8.49 3.22 -2.56
CA ILE A 14 8.09 3.07 -3.96
C ILE A 14 7.54 1.67 -4.16
N ILE A 15 6.28 1.59 -4.58
CA ILE A 15 5.61 0.31 -4.86
C ILE A 15 5.14 0.25 -6.30
N SER A 16 5.13 -0.96 -6.87
CA SER A 16 4.56 -1.18 -8.20
C SER A 16 3.07 -1.45 -8.09
N ILE A 17 2.25 -0.59 -8.69
CA ILE A 17 0.79 -0.72 -8.72
C ILE A 17 0.37 -0.77 -10.19
N TYR A 18 -0.21 -1.90 -10.62
CA TYR A 18 -0.65 -2.12 -12.01
C TYR A 18 0.47 -1.92 -13.06
N GLY A 19 1.72 -2.24 -12.70
CA GLY A 19 2.87 -2.06 -13.59
C GLY A 19 3.48 -0.65 -13.60
N GLU A 20 2.92 0.29 -12.82
CA GLU A 20 3.46 1.63 -12.64
C GLU A 20 4.13 1.80 -11.28
N LYS A 21 5.26 2.50 -11.26
CA LYS A 21 5.93 2.88 -10.01
C LYS A 21 5.16 4.02 -9.35
N SER A 22 4.73 3.81 -8.12
CA SER A 22 3.96 4.77 -7.34
C SER A 22 4.60 4.98 -5.97
N VAL A 23 4.65 6.22 -5.51
CA VAL A 23 5.19 6.59 -4.20
C VAL A 23 4.07 6.56 -3.17
N VAL A 24 4.29 5.90 -2.04
CA VAL A 24 3.35 5.93 -0.91
C VAL A 24 3.35 7.31 -0.27
N LYS A 25 2.18 7.97 -0.25
CA LYS A 25 1.97 9.27 0.40
C LYS A 25 1.41 9.15 1.79
N LYS A 26 0.48 8.22 1.98
CA LYS A 26 -0.20 8.03 3.26
C LYS A 26 -0.64 6.59 3.42
N ILE A 27 -0.54 6.07 4.64
CA ILE A 27 -1.04 4.74 4.99
C ILE A 27 -1.93 4.82 6.22
N GLU A 28 -3.12 4.25 6.10
CA GLU A 28 -4.07 4.09 7.21
C GLU A 28 -4.37 2.62 7.40
N THR A 29 -4.08 2.10 8.59
CA THR A 29 -4.46 0.74 8.99
C THR A 29 -5.80 0.80 9.71
N SER A 30 -6.80 0.06 9.23
CA SER A 30 -8.11 -0.01 9.86
C SER A 30 -8.34 -1.40 10.45
N GLY A 31 -8.54 -1.45 11.76
CA GLY A 31 -8.91 -2.65 12.52
C GLY A 31 -10.42 -2.84 12.72
N LYS A 32 -11.26 -1.96 12.16
CA LYS A 32 -12.71 -1.98 12.42
C LYS A 32 -13.42 -3.03 11.54
N GLY A 33 -13.34 -4.29 11.97
CA GLY A 33 -13.93 -5.44 11.28
C GLY A 33 -13.62 -6.79 11.94
N ILE A 34 -13.71 -6.89 13.27
CA ILE A 34 -13.39 -8.09 14.08
C ILE A 34 -14.44 -9.22 13.91
N LYS A 35 -15.00 -9.40 12.71
CA LYS A 35 -15.81 -10.59 12.40
C LYS A 35 -14.98 -11.72 11.77
N GLN A 36 -13.80 -11.40 11.22
CA GLN A 36 -12.87 -12.38 10.61
C GLN A 36 -11.37 -12.13 10.91
N GLY A 37 -11.01 -11.21 11.82
CA GLY A 37 -9.62 -11.05 12.29
C GLY A 37 -8.60 -10.51 11.28
N LYS A 38 -9.02 -10.06 10.09
CA LYS A 38 -8.10 -9.55 9.05
C LYS A 38 -8.03 -8.02 9.06
N VAL A 39 -6.82 -7.49 9.25
CA VAL A 39 -6.53 -6.05 9.20
C VAL A 39 -6.41 -5.60 7.74
N LYS A 40 -6.97 -4.43 7.42
CA LYS A 40 -6.86 -3.81 6.09
C LYS A 40 -5.99 -2.56 6.16
N CYS A 41 -5.12 -2.39 5.17
CA CYS A 41 -4.32 -1.20 4.96
C CYS A 41 -4.88 -0.43 3.77
N ARG A 42 -5.28 0.83 4.00
CA ARG A 42 -5.56 1.80 2.95
C ARG A 42 -4.26 2.53 2.66
N ILE A 43 -3.79 2.41 1.43
CA ILE A 43 -2.53 2.98 0.96
C ILE A 43 -2.88 4.02 -0.09
N GLU A 44 -2.53 5.26 0.16
CA GLU A 44 -2.64 6.36 -0.80
C GLU A 44 -1.27 6.54 -1.46
N THR A 45 -1.26 6.45 -2.78
CA THR A 45 -0.04 6.48 -3.59
C THR A 45 -0.16 7.49 -4.70
N GLU A 46 0.97 7.98 -5.18
CA GLU A 46 1.07 8.91 -6.30
C GLU A 46 1.92 8.27 -7.39
N SER A 47 1.37 8.10 -8.60
CA SER A 47 2.11 7.54 -9.73
C SER A 47 3.22 8.49 -10.17
N LEU A 48 4.42 7.97 -10.43
CA LEU A 48 5.57 8.78 -10.87
C LEU A 48 5.45 9.25 -12.33
N GLY A 49 4.67 8.55 -13.17
CA GLY A 49 4.46 8.93 -14.57
C GLY A 49 3.48 10.09 -14.68
N ASP A 50 2.27 9.89 -14.16
CA ASP A 50 1.13 10.73 -14.48
C ASP A 50 0.81 11.71 -13.34
N LYS A 51 1.53 11.61 -12.21
CA LYS A 51 1.25 12.28 -10.92
C LYS A 51 -0.18 12.03 -10.41
N SER A 52 -0.85 10.99 -10.90
CA SER A 52 -2.19 10.62 -10.48
C SER A 52 -2.15 10.03 -9.06
N GLN A 53 -3.03 10.50 -8.18
CA GLN A 53 -3.23 9.88 -6.87
C GLN A 53 -4.11 8.64 -7.01
N LYS A 54 -3.62 7.50 -6.51
CA LYS A 54 -4.30 6.21 -6.52
C LYS A 54 -4.43 5.72 -5.07
N VAL A 55 -5.65 5.35 -4.70
CA VAL A 55 -5.94 4.75 -3.39
C VAL A 55 -6.15 3.26 -3.59
N ILE A 56 -5.34 2.45 -2.91
CA ILE A 56 -5.43 0.99 -2.91
C ILE A 56 -5.72 0.50 -1.50
N ILE A 57 -6.63 -0.47 -1.39
CA ILE A 57 -6.95 -1.13 -0.12
C ILE A 57 -6.47 -2.57 -0.24
N ARG A 58 -5.52 -2.94 0.62
CA ARG A 58 -4.96 -4.29 0.71
C ARG A 58 -5.10 -4.87 2.11
N LEU A 59 -4.89 -6.18 2.23
CA LEU A 59 -4.79 -6.82 3.53
C LEU A 59 -3.42 -6.53 4.12
N ALA A 60 -3.33 -6.41 5.45
CA ALA A 60 -2.07 -6.14 6.14
C ALA A 60 -0.98 -7.18 5.83
N ASP A 61 -1.36 -8.44 5.68
CA ASP A 61 -0.45 -9.55 5.36
C ASP A 61 -0.15 -9.71 3.87
N ASP A 62 -0.74 -8.87 3.00
CA ASP A 62 -0.46 -8.94 1.56
C ASP A 62 1.00 -8.51 1.31
N ILE A 63 1.72 -9.29 0.51
CA ILE A 63 3.13 -9.06 0.23
C ILE A 63 3.25 -8.22 -1.04
N LEU A 64 3.92 -7.08 -0.92
CA LEU A 64 4.14 -6.12 -2.00
C LEU A 64 5.63 -6.01 -2.31
N ASP A 65 5.95 -5.95 -3.59
CA ASP A 65 7.30 -5.65 -4.05
C ASP A 65 7.55 -4.14 -3.91
N VAL A 66 8.49 -3.80 -3.05
CA VAL A 66 9.00 -2.46 -2.79
C VAL A 66 10.34 -2.32 -3.49
N GLU A 67 10.53 -1.21 -4.19
CA GLU A 67 11.78 -0.90 -4.88
C GLU A 67 12.74 -0.09 -4.02
#